data_AF-A0A816RZ12-F1
#
_entry.id   AF-A0A816RZ12-F1
#
_cell.length_a   1.000
_cell.length_b   1.000
_cell.length_c   1.000
_cell.angle_alpha   90.00
_cell.angle_beta   90.00
_cell.angle_gamma   90.00
#
_symmetry.space_group_name_H-M   'P 1'
#
loop_
_entity.id
_entity.type
_entity.pdbx_description
1 polymer ?
#
loop_
_entity_poly.entity_id
_entity_poly.type
_entity_poly.pdbx_seq_one_letter_code
_entity_poly.pdbx_strand_id
1 'polypeptide(L)'
;MFIFDFDDTLTVRSSSDPIDELVRENLSDINYRYEKVHHCWNRRMNEVHERLVEQGIQTEQQIETFGRIELDPGVRELFYNISMKNGKIIVMSNACDLVIKECLQAQNLLQYVHKIESNPVRQTHPIIVIDEYENPLQTQCKICEPNLCKGSIIDKYREKDEIDKIIFIGDGDNDSTFEFFAVDFSSTILEFIKYCLEQVRYDRKRVQEIGPDRACAEWLVRCGGSVRFKNWGTFSSHFNTIPAGASNQFKIEEIRAINASITSEGFAHLDGLSDLKKIHLEKCDQICDSSIARCNKVKDSLESIELIDLAQISENGLAYLAGLKNLKHIVLARLSSVKHRDAILKLLTNELPRCTINYNDEHPPTLEQKANKSM
;
A
#
# COMPACT_ATOMS: atom_id res chain seq x y z
N MET A 1 -7.85 5.92 10.00
CA MET A 1 -6.77 6.91 10.18
C MET A 1 -6.01 7.02 8.87
N PHE A 2 -5.65 8.24 8.46
CA PHE A 2 -4.88 8.52 7.25
C PHE A 2 -3.51 9.05 7.66
N ILE A 3 -2.45 8.48 7.11
CA ILE A 3 -1.07 8.87 7.34
C ILE A 3 -0.50 9.29 5.99
N PHE A 4 0.11 10.47 5.94
CA PHE A 4 0.71 11.02 4.73
C PHE A 4 2.19 11.24 4.95
N ASP A 5 3.03 10.84 3.99
CA ASP A 5 4.33 11.48 3.83
C ASP A 5 4.15 12.95 3.44
N PHE A 6 5.21 13.74 3.60
CA PHE A 6 5.19 15.18 3.32
C PHE A 6 5.87 15.51 2.01
N ASP A 7 7.17 15.28 1.92
CA ASP A 7 7.97 15.51 0.72
C ASP A 7 7.40 14.72 -0.46
N ASP A 8 7.27 15.36 -1.62
CA ASP A 8 6.84 14.75 -2.89
C ASP A 8 5.48 13.99 -2.84
N THR A 9 4.76 14.08 -1.72
CA THR A 9 3.44 13.49 -1.47
C THR A 9 2.39 14.57 -1.17
N LEU A 10 2.65 15.42 -0.19
CA LEU A 10 1.82 16.60 0.09
C LEU A 10 2.39 17.85 -0.58
N THR A 11 3.70 17.92 -0.73
CA THR A 11 4.39 19.00 -1.45
C THR A 11 4.56 18.68 -2.93
N VAL A 12 4.63 19.71 -3.77
CA VAL A 12 4.85 19.55 -5.23
C VAL A 12 6.27 19.07 -5.55
N ARG A 13 7.21 19.35 -4.65
CA ARG A 13 8.62 18.94 -4.70
C ARG A 13 9.16 18.77 -3.29
N SER A 14 10.32 18.15 -3.14
CA SER A 14 11.06 18.08 -1.86
C SER A 14 11.08 19.42 -1.11
N SER A 15 10.78 19.37 0.19
CA SER A 15 10.79 20.51 1.11
C SER A 15 12.19 21.07 1.37
N SER A 16 13.26 20.34 1.03
CA SER A 16 14.63 20.85 1.11
C SER A 16 14.97 21.81 -0.04
N ASP A 17 14.32 21.69 -1.19
CA ASP A 17 14.70 22.45 -2.40
C ASP A 17 14.68 23.96 -2.18
N PRO A 18 13.63 24.57 -1.61
CA PRO A 18 13.60 26.02 -1.40
C PRO A 18 14.69 26.51 -0.44
N ILE A 19 15.18 25.65 0.45
CA ILE A 19 16.24 25.98 1.42
C ILE A 19 17.61 25.87 0.78
N ASP A 20 17.83 24.83 -0.01
CA ASP A 20 19.06 24.69 -0.80
C ASP A 20 19.23 25.85 -1.78
N GLU A 21 18.12 26.34 -2.35
CA GLU A 21 18.09 27.52 -3.24
C GLU A 21 18.49 28.83 -2.55
N LEU A 22 18.43 28.93 -1.21
CA LEU A 22 18.92 30.10 -0.47
C LEU A 22 20.46 30.14 -0.37
N VAL A 23 21.14 29.01 -0.58
CA VAL A 23 22.58 28.89 -0.41
C VAL A 23 23.28 29.52 -1.62
N ARG A 24 24.15 30.51 -1.37
CA ARG A 24 24.86 31.22 -2.46
C ARG A 24 26.03 30.42 -3.05
N GLU A 25 26.58 29.51 -2.26
CA GLU A 25 27.68 28.63 -2.64
C GLU A 25 27.16 27.25 -3.02
N ASN A 26 27.96 26.45 -3.72
CA ASN A 26 27.55 25.08 -4.00
C ASN A 26 27.55 24.21 -2.72
N LEU A 27 26.66 23.23 -2.68
CA LEU A 27 26.50 22.28 -1.59
C LEU A 27 27.30 20.98 -1.78
N SER A 28 28.27 20.97 -2.72
CA SER A 28 28.95 19.74 -3.13
C SER A 28 29.73 19.07 -2.00
N ASP A 29 30.30 19.86 -1.09
CA ASP A 29 31.07 19.35 0.05
C ASP A 29 30.15 18.74 1.12
N ILE A 30 29.00 19.37 1.37
CA ILE A 30 27.96 18.88 2.28
C ILE A 30 27.34 17.59 1.71
N ASN A 31 26.97 17.60 0.43
CA ASN A 31 26.40 16.43 -0.24
C ASN A 31 27.39 15.26 -0.29
N TYR A 32 28.69 15.53 -0.48
CA TYR A 32 29.73 14.50 -0.39
C TYR A 32 29.79 13.87 1.02
N ARG A 33 29.72 14.67 2.10
CA ARG A 33 29.73 14.14 3.48
C ARG A 33 28.48 13.32 3.77
N TYR A 34 27.32 13.76 3.29
CA TYR A 34 26.11 12.98 3.36
C TYR A 34 26.28 11.62 2.68
N GLU A 35 26.76 11.59 1.43
CA GLU A 35 26.89 10.37 0.64
C GLU A 35 28.02 9.43 1.07
N LYS A 36 29.08 9.93 1.72
CA LYS A 36 30.31 9.15 1.96
C LYS A 36 30.69 9.00 3.43
N VAL A 37 30.14 9.81 4.32
CA VAL A 37 30.58 9.86 5.72
C VAL A 37 29.49 9.40 6.67
N HIS A 38 28.31 10.02 6.63
CA HIS A 38 27.31 9.79 7.67
C HIS A 38 25.96 9.23 7.19
N HIS A 39 25.58 9.34 5.92
CA HIS A 39 24.31 8.81 5.38
C HIS A 39 23.08 9.16 6.25
N CYS A 40 23.03 10.41 6.74
CA CYS A 40 21.98 10.88 7.63
C CYS A 40 21.51 12.24 7.16
N TRP A 41 20.25 12.31 6.71
CA TRP A 41 19.67 13.50 6.12
C TRP A 41 19.58 14.67 7.11
N ASN A 42 19.23 14.42 8.38
CA ASN A 42 19.18 15.47 9.40
C ASN A 42 20.54 16.15 9.61
N ARG A 43 21.64 15.37 9.59
CA ARG A 43 22.99 15.93 9.69
C ARG A 43 23.32 16.81 8.50
N ARG A 44 22.95 16.36 7.29
CA ARG A 44 23.09 17.14 6.06
C ARG A 44 22.34 18.47 6.18
N MET A 45 21.09 18.45 6.64
CA MET A 45 20.29 19.66 6.81
C MET A 45 20.85 20.60 7.88
N ASN A 46 21.37 20.07 8.99
CA ASN A 46 22.04 20.89 10.00
C ASN A 46 23.26 21.64 9.40
N GLU A 47 24.08 20.98 8.57
CA GLU A 47 25.19 21.64 7.88
C GLU A 47 24.73 22.72 6.89
N VAL A 48 23.58 22.52 6.22
CA VAL A 48 22.98 23.54 5.34
C VAL A 48 22.51 24.75 6.13
N HIS A 49 21.83 24.54 7.27
CA HIS A 49 21.41 25.63 8.15
C HIS A 49 22.62 26.40 8.72
N GLU A 50 23.71 25.71 9.03
CA GLU A 50 25.00 26.32 9.45
C GLU A 50 25.53 27.23 8.34
N ARG A 51 25.63 26.71 7.11
CA ARG A 51 26.12 27.47 5.95
C ARG A 51 25.28 28.71 5.67
N LEU A 52 23.96 28.62 5.80
CA LEU A 52 23.06 29.75 5.59
C LEU A 52 23.31 30.86 6.61
N VAL A 53 23.49 30.52 7.89
CA VAL A 53 23.81 31.50 8.94
C VAL A 53 25.18 32.14 8.71
N GLU A 54 26.19 31.37 8.29
CA GLU A 54 27.52 31.90 7.92
C GLU A 54 27.45 32.89 6.75
N GLN A 55 26.51 32.69 5.82
CA GLN A 55 26.24 33.60 4.70
C GLN A 55 25.33 34.79 5.07
N GLY A 56 24.98 34.92 6.36
CA GLY A 56 24.17 36.00 6.91
C GLY A 56 22.66 35.82 6.72
N ILE A 57 22.20 34.66 6.24
CA ILE A 57 20.77 34.33 6.12
C ILE A 57 20.24 33.97 7.50
N GLN A 58 19.32 34.80 7.99
CA GLN A 58 18.77 34.65 9.34
C GLN A 58 17.80 33.47 9.42
N THR A 59 17.65 32.91 10.62
CA THR A 59 16.75 31.77 10.88
C THR A 59 15.30 32.09 10.56
N GLU A 60 14.88 33.34 10.73
CA GLU A 60 13.55 33.83 10.39
C GLU A 60 13.29 33.80 8.88
N GLN A 61 14.31 34.08 8.06
CA GLN A 61 14.20 34.01 6.60
C GLN A 61 14.06 32.55 6.12
N GLN A 62 14.74 31.62 6.79
CA GLN A 62 14.63 30.19 6.53
C GLN A 62 13.21 29.70 6.89
N ILE A 63 12.68 30.11 8.06
CA ILE A 63 11.31 29.79 8.49
C ILE A 63 10.26 30.37 7.54
N GLU A 64 10.43 31.62 7.09
CA GLU A 64 9.54 32.22 6.09
C GLU A 64 9.56 31.43 4.78
N THR A 65 10.71 30.86 4.41
CA THR A 65 10.85 30.01 3.23
C THR A 65 10.08 28.70 3.39
N PHE A 66 10.05 28.09 4.58
CA PHE A 66 9.20 26.92 4.85
C PHE A 66 7.72 27.21 4.61
N GLY A 67 7.24 28.38 5.05
CA GLY A 67 5.85 28.81 4.84
C GLY A 67 5.46 29.04 3.37
N ARG A 68 6.45 29.13 2.46
CA ARG A 68 6.26 29.33 1.01
C ARG A 68 6.36 28.02 0.21
N ILE A 69 6.64 26.89 0.86
CA ILE A 69 6.64 25.58 0.21
C ILE A 69 5.24 25.32 -0.38
N GLU A 70 5.20 24.96 -1.66
CA GLU A 70 3.95 24.70 -2.37
C GLU A 70 3.44 23.28 -2.05
N LEU A 71 2.17 23.20 -1.63
CA LEU A 71 1.46 21.92 -1.50
C LEU A 71 0.75 21.58 -2.80
N ASP A 72 0.53 20.28 -3.05
CA ASP A 72 -0.28 19.87 -4.18
C ASP A 72 -1.68 20.51 -4.10
N PRO A 73 -2.22 21.06 -5.22
CA PRO A 73 -3.47 21.82 -5.23
C PRO A 73 -4.67 21.10 -4.59
N GLY A 74 -4.67 19.77 -4.52
CA GLY A 74 -5.78 19.01 -3.95
C GLY A 74 -5.70 18.74 -2.43
N VAL A 75 -4.60 19.08 -1.75
CA VAL A 75 -4.36 18.72 -0.34
C VAL A 75 -5.41 19.36 0.58
N ARG A 76 -5.79 20.61 0.31
CA ARG A 76 -6.78 21.33 1.12
C ARG A 76 -8.14 20.64 1.13
N GLU A 77 -8.62 20.26 -0.04
CA GLU A 77 -9.91 19.58 -0.17
C GLU A 77 -9.87 18.18 0.43
N LEU A 78 -8.75 17.47 0.25
CA LEU A 78 -8.51 16.16 0.86
C LEU A 78 -8.61 16.23 2.39
N PHE A 79 -7.87 17.14 3.03
CA PHE A 79 -7.87 17.27 4.49
C PHE A 79 -9.27 17.62 5.01
N TYR A 80 -9.94 18.57 4.36
CA TYR A 80 -11.31 18.93 4.68
C TYR A 80 -12.27 17.71 4.61
N ASN A 81 -12.22 16.96 3.50
CA ASN A 81 -13.11 15.82 3.29
C ASN A 81 -12.86 14.66 4.27
N ILE A 82 -11.60 14.42 4.65
CA ILE A 82 -11.26 13.44 5.68
C ILE A 82 -11.81 13.88 7.03
N SER A 83 -11.57 15.14 7.43
CA SER A 83 -12.05 15.67 8.71
C SER A 83 -13.58 15.70 8.80
N MET A 84 -14.30 16.01 7.71
CA MET A 84 -15.78 15.96 7.67
C MET A 84 -16.35 14.55 7.89
N LYS A 85 -15.55 13.51 7.65
CA LYS A 85 -15.92 12.11 7.91
C LYS A 85 -15.36 11.59 9.24
N ASN A 86 -14.95 12.50 10.15
CA ASN A 86 -14.29 12.18 11.42
C ASN A 86 -13.00 11.35 11.25
N GLY A 87 -12.33 11.48 10.10
CA GLY A 87 -11.04 10.83 9.87
C GLY A 87 -9.91 11.57 10.59
N LYS A 88 -9.04 10.80 11.24
CA LYS A 88 -7.78 11.30 11.82
C LYS A 88 -6.70 11.42 10.75
N ILE A 89 -6.04 12.57 10.68
CA ILE A 89 -4.93 12.86 9.76
C ILE A 89 -3.63 12.92 10.54
N ILE A 90 -2.65 12.12 10.14
CA ILE A 90 -1.29 12.12 10.66
C ILE A 90 -0.36 12.47 9.49
N VAL A 91 0.62 13.35 9.72
CA VAL A 91 1.71 13.57 8.77
C VAL A 91 2.96 12.91 9.34
N MET A 92 3.62 12.07 8.55
CA MET A 92 4.77 11.27 8.97
C MET A 92 5.86 11.35 7.92
N SER A 93 6.98 12.00 8.21
CA SER A 93 7.99 12.28 7.19
C SER A 93 9.42 12.28 7.74
N ASN A 94 10.38 12.05 6.84
CA ASN A 94 11.81 12.22 7.11
C ASN A 94 12.23 13.71 7.14
N ALA A 95 11.37 14.63 6.72
CA ALA A 95 11.54 16.06 6.95
C ALA A 95 11.64 16.42 8.46
N CYS A 96 11.93 17.69 8.75
CA CYS A 96 11.83 18.21 10.12
C CYS A 96 10.41 18.71 10.44
N ASP A 97 10.00 18.56 11.70
CA ASP A 97 8.65 18.91 12.13
C ASP A 97 8.33 20.40 12.00
N LEU A 98 9.34 21.26 12.11
CA LEU A 98 9.24 22.70 11.89
C LEU A 98 8.81 23.03 10.46
N VAL A 99 9.45 22.43 9.44
CA VAL A 99 9.09 22.63 8.02
C VAL A 99 7.62 22.31 7.77
N ILE A 100 7.16 21.16 8.30
CA ILE A 100 5.81 20.68 8.10
C ILE A 100 4.81 21.63 8.76
N LYS A 101 5.09 22.03 10.01
CA LYS A 101 4.23 22.95 10.77
C LYS A 101 4.10 24.30 10.08
N GLU A 102 5.21 24.91 9.70
CA GLU A 102 5.21 26.25 9.09
C GLU A 102 4.52 26.25 7.73
N CYS A 103 4.79 25.24 6.89
CA CYS A 103 4.11 25.08 5.60
C CYS A 103 2.59 24.90 5.76
N LEU A 104 2.15 23.94 6.59
CA LEU A 104 0.73 23.69 6.79
C LEU A 104 0.01 24.85 7.49
N GLN A 105 0.68 25.55 8.41
CA GLN A 105 0.11 26.69 9.11
C GLN A 105 -0.09 27.87 8.16
N ALA A 106 0.90 28.18 7.32
CA ALA A 106 0.80 29.25 6.31
C ALA A 106 -0.39 29.04 5.36
N GLN A 107 -0.74 27.78 5.09
CA GLN A 107 -1.83 27.40 4.20
C GLN A 107 -3.18 27.13 4.91
N ASN A 108 -3.25 27.37 6.23
CA ASN A 108 -4.42 27.08 7.07
C ASN A 108 -4.87 25.62 6.98
N LEU A 109 -3.93 24.69 7.05
CA LEU A 109 -4.18 23.25 7.02
C LEU A 109 -3.75 22.54 8.30
N LEU A 110 -2.90 23.18 9.12
CA LEU A 110 -2.40 22.58 10.36
C LEU A 110 -3.55 22.19 11.31
N GLN A 111 -4.67 22.92 11.32
CA GLN A 111 -5.81 22.58 12.18
C GLN A 111 -6.51 21.25 11.85
N TYR A 112 -6.28 20.68 10.66
CA TYR A 112 -6.82 19.36 10.29
C TYR A 112 -5.91 18.21 10.77
N VAL A 113 -4.62 18.49 10.98
CA VAL A 113 -3.61 17.50 11.33
C VAL A 113 -3.66 17.18 12.82
N HIS A 114 -3.87 15.92 13.15
CA HIS A 114 -3.98 15.45 14.53
C HIS A 114 -2.62 15.20 15.16
N LYS A 115 -1.62 14.78 14.36
CA LYS A 115 -0.24 14.61 14.83
C LYS A 115 0.74 14.68 13.66
N ILE A 116 1.94 15.17 13.98
CA ILE A 116 3.12 15.13 13.10
C ILE A 116 4.13 14.17 13.73
N GLU A 117 4.56 13.17 12.97
CA GLU A 117 5.58 12.17 13.33
C GLU A 117 6.81 12.43 12.43
N SER A 118 7.68 13.34 12.86
CA SER A 118 8.80 13.85 12.05
C SER A 118 9.96 14.22 12.94
N ASN A 119 11.15 14.39 12.35
CA ASN A 119 12.37 14.76 13.07
C ASN A 119 12.20 16.08 13.84
N PRO A 120 12.36 16.09 15.19
CA PRO A 120 12.10 17.28 15.99
C PRO A 120 13.20 18.34 15.84
N VAL A 121 12.81 19.61 15.91
CA VAL A 121 13.77 20.72 16.01
C VAL A 121 14.07 21.06 17.47
N ARG A 122 15.34 20.90 17.87
CA ARG A 122 15.81 21.22 19.23
C ARG A 122 15.98 22.70 19.45
N GLN A 123 16.37 23.44 18.41
CA GLN A 123 16.66 24.86 18.49
C GLN A 123 16.36 25.52 17.15
N THR A 124 15.85 26.76 17.17
CA THR A 124 15.64 27.58 15.97
C THR A 124 16.50 28.84 15.93
N HIS A 125 17.09 29.28 17.05
CA HIS A 125 17.91 30.47 17.13
C HIS A 125 19.16 30.24 17.99
N PRO A 126 20.37 30.71 17.60
CA PRO A 126 20.69 31.48 16.39
C PRO A 126 20.74 30.63 15.10
N ILE A 127 20.54 29.32 15.23
CA ILE A 127 20.57 28.35 14.14
C ILE A 127 19.50 27.29 14.36
N ILE A 128 18.93 26.79 13.26
CA ILE A 128 18.02 25.63 13.25
C ILE A 128 18.83 24.35 13.43
N VAL A 129 18.49 23.58 14.46
CA VAL A 129 19.13 22.28 14.76
C VAL A 129 18.07 21.19 14.86
N ILE A 130 18.15 20.25 13.94
CA ILE A 130 17.26 19.09 13.80
C ILE A 130 17.89 17.91 14.56
N ASP A 131 17.15 17.37 15.50
CA ASP A 131 17.48 16.12 16.18
C ASP A 131 16.80 14.94 15.45
N GLU A 132 17.21 13.71 15.76
CA GLU A 132 16.66 12.50 15.17
C GLU A 132 15.41 12.01 15.91
N TYR A 133 14.39 11.57 15.18
CA TYR A 133 13.15 11.04 15.76
C TYR A 133 13.41 9.74 16.54
N GLU A 134 14.16 8.81 15.96
CA GLU A 134 14.68 7.62 16.63
C GLU A 134 16.05 7.93 17.24
N ASN A 135 16.11 7.96 18.56
CA ASN A 135 17.35 8.15 19.32
C ASN A 135 17.46 7.08 20.44
N PRO A 136 18.42 6.13 20.37
CA PRO A 136 19.48 6.01 19.35
C PRO A 136 18.94 5.67 17.95
N LEU A 137 19.72 5.96 16.91
CA LEU A 137 19.38 5.68 15.52
C LEU A 137 18.95 4.21 15.32
N GLN A 138 17.94 4.00 14.50
CA GLN A 138 17.48 2.66 14.15
C GLN A 138 18.50 1.97 13.24
N THR A 139 18.74 0.67 13.47
CA THR A 139 19.67 -0.15 12.66
C THR A 139 19.01 -1.39 12.07
N GLN A 140 17.72 -1.61 12.36
CA GLN A 140 17.01 -2.83 12.01
C GLN A 140 16.33 -2.73 10.64
N CYS A 141 15.74 -1.57 10.32
CA CYS A 141 15.10 -1.31 9.05
C CYS A 141 16.16 -0.89 8.03
N LYS A 142 16.29 -1.67 6.96
CA LYS A 142 17.19 -1.40 5.83
C LYS A 142 16.57 -0.55 4.73
N ILE A 143 15.29 -0.22 4.88
CA ILE A 143 14.47 0.49 3.89
C ILE A 143 14.37 1.97 4.28
N CYS A 144 14.01 2.26 5.53
CA CYS A 144 13.94 3.62 6.04
C CYS A 144 15.32 4.14 6.45
N GLU A 145 15.49 5.46 6.45
CA GLU A 145 16.69 6.09 6.97
C GLU A 145 16.88 5.82 8.48
N PRO A 146 18.12 5.92 9.01
CA PRO A 146 18.40 5.62 10.42
C PRO A 146 17.71 6.54 11.44
N ASN A 147 17.30 7.74 11.03
CA ASN A 147 16.69 8.75 11.90
C ASN A 147 15.19 8.53 12.14
N LEU A 148 14.46 7.88 11.23
CA LEU A 148 13.01 7.68 11.34
C LEU A 148 12.58 6.43 10.56
N CYS A 149 11.97 5.46 11.26
CA CYS A 149 11.37 4.28 10.63
C CYS A 149 9.85 4.41 10.59
N LYS A 150 9.31 4.70 9.40
CA LYS A 150 7.86 4.86 9.18
C LYS A 150 7.08 3.59 9.60
N GLY A 151 7.59 2.41 9.26
CA GLY A 151 7.01 1.13 9.65
C GLY A 151 6.88 0.94 11.16
N SER A 152 7.95 1.22 11.92
CA SER A 152 7.93 1.13 13.38
C SER A 152 6.92 2.08 14.01
N ILE A 153 6.73 3.27 13.43
CA ILE A 153 5.73 4.23 13.92
C ILE A 153 4.31 3.72 13.63
N ILE A 154 4.06 3.18 12.42
CA ILE A 154 2.77 2.57 12.07
C ILE A 154 2.43 1.40 13.00
N ASP A 155 3.39 0.56 13.34
CA ASP A 155 3.17 -0.57 14.25
C ASP A 155 2.77 -0.08 15.66
N LYS A 156 3.37 1.02 16.17
CA LYS A 156 2.92 1.69 17.42
C LYS A 156 1.46 2.17 17.35
N TYR A 157 0.92 2.45 16.17
CA TYR A 157 -0.50 2.77 15.98
C TYR A 157 -1.37 1.52 15.91
N ARG A 158 -0.91 0.45 15.25
CA ARG A 158 -1.65 -0.82 15.17
C ARG A 158 -1.85 -1.49 16.52
N GLU A 159 -0.88 -1.34 17.43
CA GLU A 159 -0.98 -1.86 18.80
C GLU A 159 -2.05 -1.17 19.65
N LYS A 160 -2.63 -0.05 19.17
CA LYS A 160 -3.72 0.63 19.88
C LYS A 160 -5.05 0.02 19.42
N ASP A 161 -5.77 -0.61 20.36
CA ASP A 161 -7.05 -1.32 20.15
C ASP A 161 -8.21 -0.44 19.57
N GLU A 162 -7.99 0.85 19.33
CA GLU A 162 -9.00 1.81 18.86
C GLU A 162 -8.91 2.16 17.36
N ILE A 163 -8.09 1.46 16.56
CA ILE A 163 -7.85 1.79 15.15
C ILE A 163 -8.37 0.70 14.21
N ASP A 164 -9.57 0.91 13.66
CA ASP A 164 -10.19 -0.03 12.71
C ASP A 164 -9.44 -0.17 11.38
N LYS A 165 -8.83 0.93 10.90
CA LYS A 165 -8.11 0.96 9.61
C LYS A 165 -7.05 2.07 9.56
N ILE A 166 -5.88 1.74 9.01
CA ILE A 166 -4.80 2.68 8.69
C ILE A 166 -4.64 2.72 7.17
N ILE A 167 -4.57 3.92 6.60
CA ILE A 167 -4.24 4.16 5.19
C ILE A 167 -3.00 5.02 5.18
N PHE A 168 -1.89 4.49 4.65
CA PHE A 168 -0.64 5.23 4.45
C PHE A 168 -0.51 5.66 3.00
N ILE A 169 -0.04 6.88 2.76
CA ILE A 169 0.11 7.49 1.43
C ILE A 169 1.50 8.14 1.40
N GLY A 170 2.35 7.72 0.47
CA GLY A 170 3.73 8.18 0.31
C GLY A 170 4.26 7.85 -1.09
N ASP A 171 5.32 8.53 -1.51
CA ASP A 171 5.89 8.50 -2.86
C ASP A 171 7.19 7.68 -2.97
N GLY A 172 7.86 7.37 -1.86
CA GLY A 172 9.25 6.91 -1.84
C GLY A 172 9.51 5.42 -1.63
N ASP A 173 10.72 4.97 -1.97
CA ASP A 173 11.21 3.61 -1.68
C ASP A 173 11.31 3.33 -0.16
N ASN A 174 11.55 4.36 0.65
CA ASN A 174 11.60 4.26 2.13
C ASN A 174 10.22 4.04 2.76
N ASP A 175 9.16 4.21 1.99
CA ASP A 175 7.81 3.91 2.42
C ASP A 175 7.52 2.39 2.30
N SER A 176 8.32 1.63 1.48
CA SER A 176 7.98 0.38 0.69
C SER A 176 7.48 -0.86 1.45
N THR A 177 7.19 -0.70 2.73
CA THR A 177 6.87 -1.78 3.68
C THR A 177 5.39 -2.04 3.90
N PHE A 178 4.45 -1.19 3.44
CA PHE A 178 3.00 -1.36 3.69
C PHE A 178 2.13 -0.80 2.56
N GLU A 179 0.98 -1.44 2.27
CA GLU A 179 -0.05 -1.07 1.26
C GLU A 179 0.24 0.23 0.49
N PHE A 180 0.87 0.08 -0.66
CA PHE A 180 1.32 1.22 -1.46
C PHE A 180 0.36 1.67 -2.53
N PHE A 181 0.18 2.98 -2.56
CA PHE A 181 -0.17 3.74 -3.75
C PHE A 181 0.99 4.70 -4.07
N ALA A 182 2.07 4.21 -4.68
CA ALA A 182 3.11 5.08 -5.25
C ALA A 182 2.76 5.37 -6.72
N VAL A 183 2.37 6.62 -7.07
CA VAL A 183 2.36 7.09 -8.47
C VAL A 183 2.48 8.61 -8.56
N ASP A 184 3.35 9.03 -9.49
CA ASP A 184 3.63 10.35 -10.08
C ASP A 184 2.46 11.36 -10.12
N PHE A 185 2.69 12.54 -9.52
CA PHE A 185 1.70 13.60 -9.32
C PHE A 185 1.55 14.48 -10.57
N SER A 186 0.59 14.12 -11.43
CA SER A 186 -0.09 15.12 -12.25
C SER A 186 -1.59 14.81 -12.35
N SER A 187 -2.41 15.82 -12.01
CA SER A 187 -3.89 15.88 -12.00
C SER A 187 -4.64 15.37 -10.74
N THR A 188 -4.93 16.35 -9.85
CA THR A 188 -5.99 16.45 -8.83
C THR A 188 -6.23 15.28 -7.86
N ILE A 189 -5.93 15.50 -6.57
CA ILE A 189 -6.17 14.57 -5.46
C ILE A 189 -7.65 14.09 -5.33
N LEU A 190 -8.64 14.82 -5.86
CA LEU A 190 -10.02 14.35 -5.99
C LEU A 190 -10.17 13.19 -6.99
N GLU A 191 -9.46 13.26 -8.12
CA GLU A 191 -9.31 12.14 -9.04
C GLU A 191 -8.47 11.03 -8.41
N PHE A 192 -7.51 11.32 -7.52
CA PHE A 192 -6.77 10.31 -6.75
C PHE A 192 -7.64 9.59 -5.70
N ILE A 193 -8.47 10.27 -4.92
CA ILE A 193 -9.38 9.59 -3.98
C ILE A 193 -10.42 8.79 -4.77
N LYS A 194 -10.90 9.31 -5.91
CA LYS A 194 -11.69 8.51 -6.86
C LYS A 194 -10.88 7.34 -7.40
N TYR A 195 -9.65 7.53 -7.85
CA TYR A 195 -8.71 6.53 -8.36
C TYR A 195 -8.41 5.47 -7.30
N CYS A 196 -7.97 5.77 -6.08
CA CYS A 196 -7.83 4.79 -5.00
C CYS A 196 -9.13 4.04 -4.69
N LEU A 197 -10.30 4.68 -4.81
CA LEU A 197 -11.61 4.03 -4.69
C LEU A 197 -12.09 3.32 -5.99
N GLU A 198 -11.48 3.62 -7.16
CA GLU A 198 -11.82 3.16 -8.52
C GLU A 198 -10.78 2.21 -9.11
N GLN A 199 -9.57 2.10 -8.55
CA GLN A 199 -8.46 1.22 -8.94
C GLN A 199 -8.51 -0.12 -8.18
N VAL A 200 -9.29 -0.15 -7.11
CA VAL A 200 -9.84 -1.38 -6.55
C VAL A 200 -11.08 -1.82 -7.38
N ARG A 201 -11.63 -0.91 -8.20
CA ARG A 201 -12.70 -1.19 -9.16
C ARG A 201 -12.11 -1.44 -10.54
N TYR A 202 -12.95 -2.00 -11.39
CA TYR A 202 -12.60 -2.35 -12.75
C TYR A 202 -12.59 -1.14 -13.68
N ASP A 203 -11.41 -0.78 -14.19
CA ASP A 203 -11.23 0.29 -15.18
C ASP A 203 -11.19 -0.28 -16.61
N ARG A 204 -12.27 -0.05 -17.35
CA ARG A 204 -12.40 -0.49 -18.75
C ARG A 204 -11.39 0.19 -19.68
N LYS A 205 -11.06 1.46 -19.46
CA LYS A 205 -10.11 2.18 -20.32
C LYS A 205 -8.71 1.61 -20.12
N ARG A 206 -8.32 1.42 -18.86
CA ARG A 206 -7.03 0.79 -18.54
C ARG A 206 -6.91 -0.61 -19.13
N VAL A 207 -7.95 -1.44 -19.01
CA VAL A 207 -7.96 -2.77 -19.64
C VAL A 207 -7.83 -2.69 -21.17
N GLN A 208 -8.41 -1.68 -21.82
CA GLN A 208 -8.25 -1.49 -23.27
C GLN A 208 -6.82 -1.06 -23.66
N GLU A 209 -6.16 -0.25 -22.81
CA GLU A 209 -4.81 0.27 -23.06
C GLU A 209 -3.73 -0.79 -22.87
N ILE A 210 -3.76 -1.51 -21.75
CA ILE A 210 -2.68 -2.43 -21.35
C ILE A 210 -3.06 -3.92 -21.47
N GLY A 211 -4.33 -4.19 -21.74
CA GLY A 211 -4.89 -5.52 -21.85
C GLY A 211 -5.24 -6.17 -20.50
N PRO A 212 -6.06 -7.24 -20.53
CA PRO A 212 -6.68 -7.82 -19.33
C PRO A 212 -5.68 -8.45 -18.37
N ASP A 213 -4.67 -9.18 -18.87
CA ASP A 213 -3.68 -9.84 -18.01
C ASP A 213 -2.84 -8.83 -17.21
N ARG A 214 -2.37 -7.75 -17.87
CA ARG A 214 -1.62 -6.71 -17.18
C ARG A 214 -2.52 -5.99 -16.16
N ALA A 215 -3.73 -5.61 -16.54
CA ALA A 215 -4.63 -4.88 -15.67
C ALA A 215 -5.03 -5.69 -14.42
N CYS A 216 -5.28 -7.00 -14.58
CA CYS A 216 -5.55 -7.90 -13.46
C CYS A 216 -4.33 -8.04 -12.53
N ALA A 217 -3.11 -8.15 -13.09
CA ALA A 217 -1.89 -8.18 -12.30
C ALA A 217 -1.68 -6.89 -11.50
N GLU A 218 -1.89 -5.72 -12.12
CA GLU A 218 -1.80 -4.42 -11.45
C GLU A 218 -2.81 -4.32 -10.30
N TRP A 219 -4.07 -4.68 -10.54
CA TRP A 219 -5.11 -4.71 -9.52
C TRP A 219 -4.74 -5.60 -8.33
N LEU A 220 -4.34 -6.84 -8.58
CA LEU A 220 -4.04 -7.80 -7.51
C LEU A 220 -2.86 -7.36 -6.67
N VAL A 221 -1.74 -6.99 -7.32
CA VAL A 221 -0.53 -6.57 -6.63
C VAL A 221 -0.76 -5.33 -5.77
N ARG A 222 -1.53 -4.35 -6.27
CA ARG A 222 -1.90 -3.15 -5.50
C ARG A 222 -2.79 -3.47 -4.31
N CYS A 223 -3.56 -4.55 -4.37
CA CYS A 223 -4.39 -5.01 -3.25
C CYS A 223 -3.66 -5.96 -2.30
N GLY A 224 -2.33 -6.12 -2.40
CA GLY A 224 -1.57 -7.07 -1.58
C GLY A 224 -1.66 -8.54 -2.03
N GLY A 225 -2.23 -8.78 -3.20
CA GLY A 225 -2.22 -10.07 -3.88
C GLY A 225 -0.97 -10.27 -4.75
N SER A 226 -0.95 -11.39 -5.46
CA SER A 226 0.16 -11.76 -6.33
C SER A 226 -0.35 -12.59 -7.51
N VAL A 227 0.40 -12.54 -8.61
CA VAL A 227 0.11 -13.33 -9.82
C VAL A 227 1.33 -14.12 -10.26
N ARG A 228 1.11 -15.26 -10.89
CA ARG A 228 2.17 -16.00 -11.59
C ARG A 228 1.83 -16.04 -13.07
N PHE A 229 2.75 -15.55 -13.90
CA PHE A 229 2.60 -15.61 -15.35
C PHE A 229 2.96 -17.00 -15.88
N LYS A 230 2.41 -17.34 -17.05
CA LYS A 230 2.71 -18.57 -17.77
C LYS A 230 4.21 -18.66 -18.06
N ASN A 231 4.79 -19.83 -17.81
CA ASN A 231 6.23 -20.11 -17.92
C ASN A 231 7.12 -19.36 -16.91
N TRP A 232 6.55 -18.71 -15.89
CA TRP A 232 7.32 -18.08 -14.82
C TRP A 232 7.36 -18.99 -13.59
N GLY A 233 8.53 -19.09 -12.97
CA GLY A 233 8.77 -19.92 -11.77
C GLY A 233 8.39 -19.25 -10.46
N THR A 234 8.17 -17.93 -10.44
CA THR A 234 7.91 -17.14 -9.23
C THR A 234 6.65 -16.30 -9.39
N PHE A 235 6.04 -15.94 -8.26
CA PHE A 235 4.95 -14.97 -8.22
C PHE A 235 5.51 -13.54 -8.29
N SER A 236 4.80 -12.68 -9.02
CA SER A 236 4.95 -11.23 -8.96
C SER A 236 4.01 -10.69 -7.89
N SER A 237 4.58 -10.13 -6.82
CA SER A 237 3.88 -9.49 -5.69
C SER A 237 4.18 -7.99 -5.59
N HIS A 238 4.94 -7.44 -6.54
CA HIS A 238 5.32 -6.03 -6.57
C HIS A 238 5.07 -5.43 -7.95
N PHE A 239 4.62 -4.19 -8.00
CA PHE A 239 4.18 -3.56 -9.25
C PHE A 239 5.31 -3.53 -10.29
N ASN A 240 6.54 -3.28 -9.83
CA ASN A 240 7.76 -3.23 -10.65
C ASN A 240 8.18 -4.59 -11.21
N THR A 241 7.62 -5.69 -10.70
CA THR A 241 7.90 -7.07 -11.20
C THR A 241 6.88 -7.55 -12.22
N ILE A 242 5.89 -6.71 -12.55
CA ILE A 242 4.92 -7.00 -13.60
C ILE A 242 5.59 -6.64 -14.94
N PRO A 243 5.58 -7.53 -15.96
CA PRO A 243 6.24 -7.28 -17.24
C PRO A 243 5.63 -6.09 -17.98
N ALA A 244 6.48 -5.19 -18.46
CA ALA A 244 6.07 -4.11 -19.37
C ALA A 244 5.79 -4.69 -20.77
N GLY A 245 4.70 -4.26 -21.41
CA GLY A 245 4.30 -4.75 -22.73
C GLY A 245 2.79 -5.03 -22.83
N ALA A 246 2.32 -5.31 -24.05
CA ALA A 246 0.93 -5.63 -24.29
C ALA A 246 0.57 -7.04 -23.76
N SER A 247 -0.67 -7.22 -23.29
CA SER A 247 -1.21 -8.47 -22.72
C SER A 247 -1.11 -9.73 -23.61
N ASN A 248 -0.78 -9.60 -24.90
CA ASN A 248 -0.51 -10.76 -25.76
C ASN A 248 0.90 -11.37 -25.53
N GLN A 249 1.80 -10.68 -24.83
CA GLN A 249 3.16 -11.15 -24.56
C GLN A 249 3.27 -12.00 -23.30
N PHE A 250 2.33 -11.86 -22.36
CA PHE A 250 2.32 -12.57 -21.09
C PHE A 250 0.89 -12.86 -20.64
N LYS A 251 0.71 -14.01 -20.01
CA LYS A 251 -0.60 -14.51 -19.57
C LYS A 251 -0.57 -14.89 -18.10
N ILE A 252 -1.56 -14.48 -17.31
CA ILE A 252 -1.67 -14.93 -15.92
C ILE A 252 -2.08 -16.40 -15.92
N GLU A 253 -1.32 -17.23 -15.21
CA GLU A 253 -1.63 -18.64 -14.99
C GLU A 253 -2.19 -18.89 -13.58
N GLU A 254 -1.72 -18.15 -12.57
CA GLU A 254 -2.21 -18.29 -11.19
C GLU A 254 -2.39 -16.94 -10.49
N ILE A 255 -3.44 -16.85 -9.67
CA ILE A 255 -3.72 -15.74 -8.77
C ILE A 255 -3.64 -16.25 -7.34
N ARG A 256 -2.96 -15.49 -6.47
CA ARG A 256 -2.93 -15.75 -5.03
C ARG A 256 -3.15 -14.44 -4.28
N ALA A 257 -4.19 -14.42 -3.45
CA ALA A 257 -4.55 -13.32 -2.57
C ALA A 257 -4.71 -13.85 -1.15
N ILE A 258 -3.77 -13.52 -0.27
CA ILE A 258 -3.75 -13.95 1.14
C ILE A 258 -3.69 -12.68 1.98
N ASN A 259 -4.69 -12.46 2.85
CA ASN A 259 -4.80 -11.23 3.64
C ASN A 259 -4.76 -9.96 2.76
N ALA A 260 -5.42 -10.04 1.60
CA ALA A 260 -5.39 -9.02 0.57
C ALA A 260 -6.66 -8.17 0.59
N SER A 261 -6.51 -6.86 0.34
CA SER A 261 -7.58 -5.86 0.32
C SER A 261 -8.37 -5.85 -0.99
N ILE A 262 -8.66 -7.04 -1.56
CA ILE A 262 -9.45 -7.19 -2.79
C ILE A 262 -10.96 -7.08 -2.51
N THR A 263 -11.71 -6.47 -3.44
CA THR A 263 -13.18 -6.34 -3.34
C THR A 263 -13.90 -7.20 -4.37
N SER A 264 -15.21 -7.40 -4.17
CA SER A 264 -16.05 -8.16 -5.11
C SER A 264 -16.16 -7.52 -6.49
N GLU A 265 -16.13 -6.19 -6.56
CA GLU A 265 -16.13 -5.42 -7.81
C GLU A 265 -14.86 -5.65 -8.63
N GLY A 266 -13.71 -5.77 -7.94
CA GLY A 266 -12.40 -5.98 -8.56
C GLY A 266 -12.31 -7.26 -9.40
N PHE A 267 -13.12 -8.29 -9.10
CA PHE A 267 -13.19 -9.54 -9.86
C PHE A 267 -13.65 -9.36 -11.31
N ALA A 268 -14.16 -8.20 -11.70
CA ALA A 268 -14.39 -7.91 -13.12
C ALA A 268 -13.09 -7.90 -13.95
N HIS A 269 -11.90 -7.76 -13.32
CA HIS A 269 -10.61 -7.93 -13.99
C HIS A 269 -10.31 -9.37 -14.45
N LEU A 270 -11.12 -10.35 -14.05
CA LEU A 270 -11.01 -11.71 -14.59
C LEU A 270 -11.49 -11.81 -16.05
N ASP A 271 -12.24 -10.81 -16.54
CA ASP A 271 -12.73 -10.79 -17.91
C ASP A 271 -11.56 -10.66 -18.90
N GLY A 272 -11.47 -11.60 -19.85
CA GLY A 272 -10.40 -11.66 -20.85
C GLY A 272 -9.16 -12.46 -20.44
N LEU A 273 -9.10 -13.04 -19.24
CA LEU A 273 -8.01 -13.95 -18.84
C LEU A 273 -8.23 -15.34 -19.42
N SER A 274 -7.50 -15.69 -20.47
CA SER A 274 -7.68 -16.95 -21.23
C SER A 274 -6.93 -18.15 -20.67
N ASP A 275 -5.91 -17.93 -19.84
CA ASP A 275 -4.97 -18.97 -19.40
C ASP A 275 -4.91 -19.11 -17.87
N LEU A 276 -5.83 -18.47 -17.13
CA LEU A 276 -5.87 -18.55 -15.68
C LEU A 276 -6.31 -19.94 -15.24
N LYS A 277 -5.41 -20.68 -14.59
CA LYS A 277 -5.63 -22.07 -14.13
C LYS A 277 -5.93 -22.19 -12.65
N LYS A 278 -5.38 -21.30 -11.80
CA LYS A 278 -5.56 -21.41 -10.35
C LYS A 278 -5.88 -20.08 -9.67
N ILE A 279 -6.81 -20.14 -8.72
CA ILE A 279 -7.16 -19.03 -7.83
C ILE A 279 -7.04 -19.51 -6.39
N HIS A 280 -6.22 -18.82 -5.58
CA HIS A 280 -6.14 -19.01 -4.12
C HIS A 280 -6.56 -17.72 -3.44
N LEU A 281 -7.65 -17.78 -2.66
CA LEU A 281 -8.17 -16.69 -1.85
C LEU A 281 -8.17 -17.11 -0.38
N GLU A 282 -7.46 -16.36 0.46
CA GLU A 282 -7.38 -16.59 1.90
C GLU A 282 -7.50 -15.30 2.69
N LYS A 283 -8.35 -15.26 3.73
CA LYS A 283 -8.51 -14.09 4.63
C LYS A 283 -8.76 -12.79 3.87
N CYS A 284 -9.69 -12.82 2.92
CA CYS A 284 -10.09 -11.64 2.14
C CYS A 284 -11.48 -11.20 2.59
N ASP A 285 -11.58 -10.16 3.41
CA ASP A 285 -12.82 -9.82 4.12
C ASP A 285 -13.86 -9.07 3.28
N GLN A 286 -13.44 -8.50 2.15
CA GLN A 286 -14.28 -7.63 1.30
C GLN A 286 -14.84 -8.34 0.05
N ILE A 287 -14.68 -9.66 -0.04
CA ILE A 287 -15.25 -10.48 -1.10
C ILE A 287 -16.48 -11.25 -0.61
N CYS A 288 -17.51 -11.36 -1.44
CA CYS A 288 -18.73 -12.10 -1.13
C CYS A 288 -19.11 -13.07 -2.26
N ASP A 289 -20.27 -13.71 -2.16
CA ASP A 289 -20.78 -14.66 -3.16
C ASP A 289 -20.68 -14.14 -4.62
N SER A 290 -20.84 -12.82 -4.82
CA SER A 290 -20.74 -12.21 -6.15
C SER A 290 -19.33 -12.27 -6.76
N SER A 291 -18.28 -12.37 -5.94
CA SER A 291 -16.90 -12.60 -6.41
C SER A 291 -16.77 -13.98 -7.04
N ILE A 292 -17.32 -15.00 -6.37
CA ILE A 292 -17.28 -16.39 -6.86
C ILE A 292 -18.13 -16.53 -8.14
N ALA A 293 -19.27 -15.84 -8.21
CA ALA A 293 -20.07 -15.77 -9.44
C ALA A 293 -19.27 -15.23 -10.64
N ARG A 294 -18.38 -14.25 -10.42
CA ARG A 294 -17.54 -13.66 -11.47
C ARG A 294 -16.42 -14.59 -11.96
N CYS A 295 -16.06 -15.63 -11.22
CA CYS A 295 -15.13 -16.66 -11.71
C CYS A 295 -15.65 -17.38 -12.97
N ASN A 296 -16.95 -17.30 -13.28
CA ASN A 296 -17.49 -17.79 -14.56
C ASN A 296 -16.86 -17.12 -15.80
N LYS A 297 -16.23 -15.96 -15.65
CA LYS A 297 -15.47 -15.31 -16.73
C LYS A 297 -14.24 -16.10 -17.18
N VAL A 298 -13.72 -16.98 -16.33
CA VAL A 298 -12.56 -17.84 -16.58
C VAL A 298 -12.94 -19.32 -16.58
N LYS A 299 -14.22 -19.64 -16.80
CA LYS A 299 -14.77 -21.01 -16.76
C LYS A 299 -14.06 -21.99 -17.71
N ASP A 300 -13.51 -21.47 -18.81
CA ASP A 300 -12.90 -22.28 -19.86
C ASP A 300 -11.44 -22.65 -19.53
N SER A 301 -10.79 -21.93 -18.59
CA SER A 301 -9.38 -22.14 -18.23
C SER A 301 -9.14 -22.58 -16.79
N LEU A 302 -10.04 -22.24 -15.86
CA LEU A 302 -9.83 -22.45 -14.43
C LEU A 302 -9.91 -23.94 -14.05
N GLU A 303 -8.84 -24.45 -13.45
CA GLU A 303 -8.69 -25.85 -13.07
C GLU A 303 -8.66 -26.06 -11.55
N SER A 304 -8.29 -25.05 -10.77
CA SER A 304 -8.18 -25.16 -9.31
C SER A 304 -8.67 -23.88 -8.63
N ILE A 305 -9.47 -24.04 -7.57
CA ILE A 305 -9.85 -22.92 -6.70
C ILE A 305 -9.72 -23.29 -5.23
N GLU A 306 -9.09 -22.41 -4.46
CA GLU A 306 -8.93 -22.54 -3.02
C GLU A 306 -9.56 -21.33 -2.33
N LEU A 307 -10.54 -21.59 -1.46
CA LEU A 307 -11.33 -20.60 -0.73
C LEU A 307 -11.20 -20.87 0.76
N ILE A 308 -10.43 -20.04 1.45
CA ILE A 308 -10.00 -20.29 2.83
C ILE A 308 -10.30 -19.07 3.69
N ASP A 309 -11.00 -19.24 4.81
CA ASP A 309 -11.19 -18.17 5.80
C ASP A 309 -11.87 -16.92 5.20
N LEU A 310 -12.96 -17.13 4.46
CA LEU A 310 -13.72 -16.09 3.77
C LEU A 310 -15.10 -15.95 4.41
N ALA A 311 -15.24 -14.97 5.30
CA ALA A 311 -16.41 -14.84 6.17
C ALA A 311 -17.73 -14.60 5.43
N GLN A 312 -17.70 -13.98 4.24
CA GLN A 312 -18.90 -13.58 3.48
C GLN A 312 -19.23 -14.54 2.32
N ILE A 313 -18.55 -15.69 2.22
CA ILE A 313 -18.86 -16.73 1.23
C ILE A 313 -19.82 -17.75 1.84
N SER A 314 -20.99 -17.88 1.24
CA SER A 314 -22.06 -18.81 1.62
C SER A 314 -22.21 -19.96 0.62
N GLU A 315 -23.17 -20.85 0.88
CA GLU A 315 -23.60 -21.90 -0.04
C GLU A 315 -24.02 -21.34 -1.40
N ASN A 316 -24.61 -20.14 -1.44
CA ASN A 316 -25.00 -19.50 -2.70
C ASN A 316 -23.77 -19.13 -3.54
N GLY A 317 -22.71 -18.62 -2.89
CA GLY A 317 -21.42 -18.35 -3.53
C GLY A 317 -20.79 -19.62 -4.07
N LEU A 318 -20.73 -20.66 -3.24
CA LEU A 318 -20.18 -21.96 -3.62
C LEU A 318 -20.95 -22.63 -4.76
N ALA A 319 -22.28 -22.44 -4.85
CA ALA A 319 -23.10 -23.02 -5.91
C ALA A 319 -22.67 -22.54 -7.32
N TYR A 320 -22.08 -21.35 -7.44
CA TYR A 320 -21.55 -20.87 -8.72
C TYR A 320 -20.37 -21.71 -9.23
N LEU A 321 -19.64 -22.41 -8.35
CA LEU A 321 -18.54 -23.29 -8.75
C LEU A 321 -19.02 -24.45 -9.65
N ALA A 322 -20.29 -24.87 -9.53
CA ALA A 322 -20.88 -25.90 -10.37
C ALA A 322 -20.86 -25.56 -11.87
N GLY A 323 -20.80 -24.27 -12.24
CA GLY A 323 -20.70 -23.80 -13.62
C GLY A 323 -19.29 -23.92 -14.22
N LEU A 324 -18.27 -24.12 -13.39
CA LEU A 324 -16.86 -24.15 -13.79
C LEU A 324 -16.43 -25.59 -14.13
N LYS A 325 -16.93 -26.10 -15.26
CA LYS A 325 -16.84 -27.52 -15.63
C LYS A 325 -15.42 -28.06 -15.84
N ASN A 326 -14.41 -27.19 -15.95
CA ASN A 326 -13.00 -27.56 -16.08
C ASN A 326 -12.26 -27.67 -14.73
N LEU A 327 -12.93 -27.40 -13.61
CA LEU A 327 -12.34 -27.58 -12.28
C LEU A 327 -11.97 -29.04 -12.04
N LYS A 328 -10.73 -29.23 -11.58
CA LYS A 328 -10.14 -30.50 -11.16
C LYS A 328 -9.96 -30.55 -9.64
N HIS A 329 -9.76 -29.39 -9.00
CA HIS A 329 -9.52 -29.28 -7.57
C HIS A 329 -10.31 -28.12 -6.96
N ILE A 330 -11.07 -28.41 -5.90
CA ILE A 330 -11.70 -27.41 -5.05
C ILE A 330 -11.22 -27.66 -3.62
N VAL A 331 -10.66 -26.63 -2.99
CA VAL A 331 -10.32 -26.63 -1.56
C VAL A 331 -11.13 -25.55 -0.85
N LEU A 332 -11.91 -25.96 0.14
CA LEU A 332 -12.71 -25.07 0.98
C LEU A 332 -12.24 -25.23 2.42
N ALA A 333 -12.08 -24.13 3.15
CA ALA A 333 -11.75 -24.20 4.56
C ALA A 333 -12.24 -22.97 5.32
N ARG A 334 -12.70 -23.17 6.56
CA ARG A 334 -13.07 -22.08 7.48
C ARG A 334 -14.03 -21.04 6.88
N LEU A 335 -15.06 -21.48 6.15
CA LEU A 335 -16.09 -20.59 5.58
C LEU A 335 -17.26 -20.48 6.56
N SER A 336 -17.20 -19.52 7.48
CA SER A 336 -18.14 -19.39 8.60
C SER A 336 -19.60 -19.15 8.20
N SER A 337 -19.84 -18.63 6.99
CA SER A 337 -21.20 -18.40 6.45
C SER A 337 -21.84 -19.63 5.81
N VAL A 338 -21.10 -20.72 5.61
CA VAL A 338 -21.62 -21.99 5.06
C VAL A 338 -22.23 -22.82 6.19
N LYS A 339 -23.55 -22.95 6.22
CA LYS A 339 -24.30 -23.65 7.28
C LYS A 339 -24.71 -25.07 6.89
N HIS A 340 -24.94 -25.33 5.61
CA HIS A 340 -25.46 -26.57 5.04
C HIS A 340 -24.43 -27.26 4.14
N ARG A 341 -23.27 -27.60 4.73
CA ARG A 341 -22.12 -28.18 4.05
C ARG A 341 -22.45 -29.42 3.20
N ASP A 342 -23.18 -30.39 3.74
CA ASP A 342 -23.47 -31.64 3.03
C ASP A 342 -24.30 -31.42 1.76
N ALA A 343 -25.25 -30.47 1.81
CA ALA A 343 -26.09 -30.16 0.66
C ALA A 343 -25.26 -29.53 -0.46
N ILE A 344 -24.39 -28.57 -0.14
CA ILE A 344 -23.54 -27.93 -1.15
C ILE A 344 -22.46 -28.88 -1.69
N LEU A 345 -21.86 -29.72 -0.85
CA LEU A 345 -20.91 -30.74 -1.32
C LEU A 345 -21.56 -31.77 -2.23
N LYS A 346 -22.80 -32.20 -1.92
CA LYS A 346 -23.57 -33.10 -2.78
C LYS A 346 -23.86 -32.46 -4.13
N LEU A 347 -24.27 -31.18 -4.14
CA LEU A 347 -24.49 -30.42 -5.37
C LEU A 347 -23.22 -30.36 -6.22
N LEU A 348 -22.09 -29.95 -5.63
CA LEU A 348 -20.83 -29.80 -6.36
C LEU A 348 -20.31 -31.15 -6.87
N THR A 349 -20.41 -32.22 -6.08
CA THR A 349 -20.01 -33.57 -6.49
C THR A 349 -20.83 -34.09 -7.67
N ASN A 350 -22.15 -33.82 -7.67
CA ASN A 350 -23.02 -34.20 -8.79
C ASN A 350 -22.71 -33.41 -10.07
N GLU A 351 -22.48 -32.10 -9.92
CA GLU A 351 -22.26 -31.18 -11.05
C GLU A 351 -20.84 -31.24 -11.62
N LEU A 352 -19.87 -31.67 -10.82
CA LEU A 352 -18.44 -31.77 -11.14
C LEU A 352 -17.89 -33.16 -10.77
N PRO A 353 -18.36 -34.25 -11.40
CA PRO A 353 -18.05 -35.62 -10.98
C PRO A 353 -16.58 -36.03 -11.15
N ARG A 354 -15.77 -35.22 -11.85
CA ARG A 354 -14.33 -35.42 -12.05
C ARG A 354 -13.46 -34.47 -11.23
N CYS A 355 -14.07 -33.59 -10.45
CA CYS A 355 -13.37 -32.65 -9.59
C CYS A 355 -13.16 -33.27 -8.21
N THR A 356 -11.92 -33.21 -7.70
CA THR A 356 -11.63 -33.55 -6.31
C THR A 356 -12.02 -32.37 -5.43
N ILE A 357 -12.96 -32.58 -4.51
CA ILE A 357 -13.46 -31.55 -3.60
C ILE A 357 -13.00 -31.89 -2.19
N ASN A 358 -12.24 -30.98 -1.57
CA ASN A 358 -11.82 -31.08 -0.17
C ASN A 358 -12.40 -29.91 0.63
N TYR A 359 -12.97 -30.21 1.79
CA TYR A 359 -13.48 -29.22 2.73
C TYR A 359 -12.93 -29.51 4.13
N ASN A 360 -12.04 -28.65 4.63
CA ASN A 360 -11.35 -28.81 5.91
C ASN A 360 -11.75 -27.72 6.93
N ASP A 361 -12.22 -28.13 8.11
CA ASP A 361 -12.60 -27.22 9.20
C ASP A 361 -11.52 -27.09 10.31
N GLU A 362 -10.41 -27.82 10.20
CA GLU A 362 -9.35 -27.83 11.24
C GLU A 362 -8.33 -26.69 11.07
N HIS A 363 -7.87 -26.13 12.19
CA HIS A 363 -6.70 -25.22 12.24
C HIS A 363 -5.42 -26.01 11.86
N PRO A 364 -4.55 -25.50 10.97
CA PRO A 364 -3.20 -26.06 10.87
C PRO A 364 -2.51 -25.90 12.24
N PRO A 365 -1.79 -26.92 12.74
CA PRO A 365 -1.17 -26.84 14.05
C PRO A 365 -0.16 -25.69 14.07
N THR A 366 -0.19 -24.89 15.14
CA THR A 366 0.84 -23.86 15.38
C THR A 366 2.22 -24.51 15.48
N LEU A 367 3.28 -23.76 15.23
CA LEU A 367 4.66 -24.27 15.33
C LEU A 367 4.94 -24.91 16.71
N GLU A 368 4.29 -24.41 17.76
CA GLU A 368 4.32 -24.97 19.12
C GLU A 368 3.66 -26.36 19.21
N GLN A 369 2.57 -26.61 18.47
CA GLN A 369 1.89 -27.90 18.44
C GLN A 369 2.64 -28.96 17.62
N LYS A 370 3.50 -28.54 16.67
CA LYS A 370 4.43 -29.44 15.97
C LYS A 370 5.60 -29.87 16.86
N ALA A 371 6.09 -28.96 17.72
CA ALA A 371 7.14 -29.27 18.69
C ALA A 371 6.67 -30.30 19.74
N ASN A 372 5.43 -30.18 20.23
CA ASN A 372 4.86 -31.09 21.24
C ASN A 372 4.41 -32.47 20.71
N LYS A 373 4.46 -32.73 19.40
CA LYS A 373 4.24 -34.05 18.78
C LYS A 373 5.54 -34.81 18.48
N SER A 374 6.69 -34.19 18.75
CA SER A 374 8.03 -34.75 18.50
C SER A 374 8.76 -35.18 19.79
N MET A 375 8.08 -35.08 20.94
CA MET A 375 8.39 -35.76 22.20
C MET A 375 7.33 -36.82 22.46
#